data_AF-A0A8E0S4R5-F1
#
_entry.id   AF-A0A8E0S4R5-F1
#
_cell.length_a   1.000
_cell.length_b   1.000
_cell.length_c   1.000
_cell.angle_alpha   90.00
_cell.angle_beta   90.00
_cell.angle_gamma   90.00
#
_symmetry.space_group_name_H-M   'P 1'
#
loop_
_entity.id
_entity.type
_entity.pdbx_description
1 polymer ?
#
loop_
_entity_poly.entity_id
_entity_poly.type
_entity_poly.pdbx_seq_one_letter_code
_entity_poly.pdbx_strand_id
1 'polypeptide(L)'
;MARHFPADTRRQRALEELYEKEARAQIAWFLKSEKAKKDHPGKILTPAAISETPLPKLEDVLPPHLMGQIHQIHQVEKKPKVSIQPSLTTTSLVEQNVEPVPDMFPMDQSTQLILYNGISKEGGGRLKYLKTRKMLDLEDKYRYPVLSSMDYGWGQTELIKQKSGEEGQKRRGRVKIVEESFYRRNGIPFSHCSDML
;
A
#
# COMPACT_ATOMS: atom_id res chain seq x y z
N MET A 1 23.12 -18.81 4.96
CA MET A 1 23.43 -17.93 3.82
C MET A 1 22.48 -16.75 3.85
N ALA A 2 22.92 -15.64 4.44
CA ALA A 2 22.18 -14.40 4.42
C ALA A 2 22.07 -13.95 2.96
N ARG A 3 20.84 -13.91 2.45
CA ARG A 3 20.57 -13.48 1.09
C ARG A 3 20.92 -12.00 1.04
N HIS A 4 21.99 -11.63 0.34
CA HIS A 4 22.20 -10.28 -0.18
C HIS A 4 21.11 -10.04 -1.25
N PHE A 5 19.86 -9.91 -0.80
CA PHE A 5 18.73 -9.56 -1.62
C PHE A 5 18.72 -8.02 -1.73
N PRO A 6 18.53 -7.42 -2.92
CA PRO A 6 18.63 -5.97 -3.12
C PRO A 6 17.50 -5.16 -2.46
N ALA A 7 16.78 -5.71 -1.48
CA ALA A 7 15.63 -5.07 -0.83
C ALA A 7 15.68 -5.18 0.71
N ASP A 8 16.81 -4.83 1.31
CA ASP A 8 16.81 -4.51 2.74
C ASP A 8 15.96 -3.26 2.97
N THR A 9 14.78 -3.42 3.58
CA THR A 9 13.87 -2.30 3.89
C THR A 9 14.55 -1.21 4.72
N ARG A 10 15.50 -1.60 5.58
CA ARG A 10 16.35 -0.65 6.33
C ARG A 10 17.22 0.20 5.42
N ARG A 11 17.87 -0.41 4.42
CA ARG A 11 18.71 0.32 3.46
C ARG A 11 17.88 1.19 2.54
N GLN A 12 16.72 0.72 2.10
CA GLN A 12 15.77 1.51 1.30
C GLN A 12 15.32 2.77 2.05
N ARG A 13 14.92 2.64 3.33
CA ARG A 13 14.57 3.81 4.15
C ARG A 13 15.74 4.76 4.38
N ALA A 14 16.95 4.23 4.58
CA ALA A 14 18.14 5.08 4.74
C ALA A 14 18.45 5.87 3.45
N LEU A 15 18.23 5.27 2.27
CA LEU A 15 18.37 5.97 0.99
C LEU A 15 17.28 7.02 0.80
N GLU A 16 16.03 6.69 1.13
CA GLU A 16 14.90 7.63 1.11
C GLU A 16 15.17 8.85 2.00
N GLU A 17 15.64 8.62 3.24
CA GLU A 17 16.04 9.69 4.16
C GLU A 17 17.18 10.55 3.58
N LEU A 18 18.15 9.94 2.90
CA LEU A 18 19.25 10.65 2.26
C LEU A 18 18.72 11.57 1.14
N TYR A 19 17.85 11.05 0.27
CA TYR A 19 17.22 11.84 -0.80
C TYR A 19 16.36 12.98 -0.24
N GLU A 20 15.57 12.74 0.81
CA GLU A 20 14.79 13.79 1.45
C GLU A 20 15.66 14.90 2.04
N LYS A 21 16.76 14.53 2.72
CA LYS A 21 17.71 15.50 3.29
C LYS A 21 18.40 16.29 2.21
N GLU A 22 18.80 15.65 1.12
CA GLU A 22 19.42 16.32 -0.02
C GLU A 22 18.44 17.32 -0.65
N ALA A 23 17.21 16.91 -0.94
CA ALA A 23 16.18 17.79 -1.51
C ALA A 23 15.87 18.98 -0.59
N ARG A 24 15.74 18.75 0.72
CA ARG A 24 15.54 19.83 1.71
C ARG A 24 16.74 20.79 1.74
N ALA A 25 17.96 20.28 1.70
CA ALA A 25 19.17 21.09 1.67
C ALA A 25 19.27 21.93 0.39
N GLN A 26 18.94 21.35 -0.77
CA GLN A 26 18.91 22.05 -2.05
C GLN A 26 17.89 23.20 -2.05
N ILE A 27 16.66 22.95 -1.58
CA ILE A 27 15.61 23.98 -1.48
C ILE A 27 16.03 25.07 -0.48
N ALA A 28 16.54 24.70 0.69
CA ALA A 28 17.00 25.66 1.70
C ALA A 28 18.14 26.55 1.15
N TRP A 29 19.10 25.95 0.44
CA TRP A 29 20.18 26.69 -0.21
C TRP A 29 19.66 27.63 -1.29
N PHE A 30 18.74 27.16 -2.14
CA PHE A 30 18.10 27.98 -3.17
C PHE A 30 17.42 29.21 -2.56
N LEU A 31 16.58 29.03 -1.55
CA LEU A 31 15.87 30.12 -0.87
C LEU A 31 16.83 31.11 -0.20
N LYS A 32 17.89 30.63 0.44
CA LYS A 32 18.96 31.49 0.98
C LYS A 32 19.64 32.30 -0.12
N SER A 33 19.94 31.66 -1.26
CA SER A 33 20.59 32.33 -2.38
C SER A 33 19.71 33.42 -3.01
N GLU A 34 18.40 33.19 -3.13
CA GLU A 34 17.47 34.20 -3.62
C GLU A 34 17.35 35.38 -2.66
N LYS A 35 17.25 35.10 -1.36
CA LYS A 35 17.20 36.15 -0.35
C LYS A 35 18.48 36.98 -0.33
N ALA A 36 19.64 36.33 -0.35
CA ALA A 36 20.92 37.02 -0.35
C ALA A 36 21.10 37.92 -1.59
N LYS A 37 20.60 37.48 -2.76
CA LYS A 37 20.54 38.29 -3.99
C LYS A 37 19.61 39.51 -3.87
N LYS A 38 18.47 39.37 -3.19
CA LYS A 38 17.54 40.49 -2.91
C LYS A 38 18.17 41.51 -1.96
N ASP A 39 18.86 41.04 -0.91
CA ASP A 39 19.50 41.90 0.09
C ASP A 39 20.71 42.66 -0.47
N HIS A 40 21.45 42.05 -1.41
CA HIS A 40 22.69 42.61 -1.98
C HIS A 40 22.65 42.60 -3.51
N PRO A 41 21.84 43.45 -4.16
CA PRO A 41 21.72 43.47 -5.61
C PRO A 41 23.07 43.81 -6.27
N GLY A 42 23.49 43.00 -7.25
CA GLY A 42 24.68 43.25 -8.07
C GLY A 42 26.03 42.86 -7.45
N LYS A 43 26.08 42.35 -6.22
CA LYS A 43 27.32 41.83 -5.60
C LYS A 43 27.46 40.33 -5.82
N ILE A 44 28.66 39.87 -6.19
CA ILE A 44 28.99 38.45 -6.22
C ILE A 44 29.16 37.99 -4.77
N LEU A 45 28.27 37.12 -4.32
CA LEU A 45 28.28 36.61 -2.94
C LEU A 45 29.10 35.33 -2.87
N THR A 46 29.92 35.20 -1.83
CA THR A 46 30.63 33.95 -1.54
C THR A 46 29.68 32.92 -0.93
N PRO A 47 29.94 31.61 -1.09
CA PRO A 47 29.11 30.57 -0.47
C PRO A 47 28.97 30.72 1.06
N ALA A 48 30.00 31.21 1.74
CA ALA A 48 29.96 31.47 3.18
C ALA A 48 28.92 32.54 3.54
N ALA A 49 28.91 33.67 2.82
CA ALA A 49 27.93 34.74 3.02
C ALA A 49 26.48 34.27 2.76
N ILE A 50 26.27 33.39 1.77
CA ILE A 50 24.94 32.79 1.51
C ILE A 50 24.52 31.88 2.67
N SER A 51 25.46 31.10 3.22
CA SER A 51 25.17 30.17 4.31
C SER A 51 24.72 30.87 5.60
N GLU A 52 25.26 32.06 5.89
CA GLU A 52 24.93 32.91 7.04
C GLU A 52 23.55 33.58 6.91
N THR A 53 22.99 33.69 5.70
CA THR A 53 21.66 34.30 5.54
C THR A 53 20.55 33.47 6.21
N PRO A 54 19.65 34.11 6.97
CA PRO A 54 18.55 33.40 7.63
C PRO A 54 17.51 32.95 6.60
N LEU A 55 16.98 31.73 6.73
CA LEU A 55 15.95 31.21 5.83
C LEU A 55 14.76 32.19 5.76
N PRO A 56 14.21 32.48 4.57
CA PRO A 56 13.00 33.29 4.45
C PRO A 56 11.82 32.59 5.13
N LYS A 57 10.87 33.39 5.66
CA LYS A 57 9.63 32.84 6.20
C LYS A 57 8.77 32.33 5.05
N LEU A 58 7.92 31.36 5.34
CA LEU A 58 7.04 30.76 4.34
C LEU A 58 6.10 31.80 3.69
N GLU A 59 5.70 32.81 4.47
CA GLU A 59 4.87 33.94 4.06
C GLU A 59 5.54 34.81 2.97
N ASP A 60 6.87 34.91 2.97
CA ASP A 60 7.63 35.77 2.05
C ASP A 60 7.85 35.10 0.69
N VAL A 61 7.72 33.77 0.62
CA VAL A 61 8.04 32.95 -0.56
C VAL A 61 6.78 32.58 -1.34
N LEU A 62 5.69 32.25 -0.64
CA LEU A 62 4.48 31.73 -1.28
C LEU A 62 3.43 32.83 -1.52
N PRO A 63 2.68 32.73 -2.64
CA PRO A 63 1.53 33.60 -2.89
C PRO A 63 0.49 33.54 -1.77
N PRO A 64 -0.22 34.65 -1.50
CA PRO A 64 -1.19 34.75 -0.40
C PRO A 64 -2.35 33.75 -0.52
N HIS A 65 -2.73 33.37 -1.74
CA HIS A 65 -3.77 32.36 -1.97
C HIS A 65 -3.36 30.96 -1.46
N LEU A 66 -2.08 30.59 -1.61
CA LEU A 66 -1.56 29.31 -1.11
C LEU A 66 -1.39 29.32 0.42
N MET A 67 -1.07 30.48 0.99
CA MET A 67 -1.10 30.66 2.44
C MET A 67 -2.49 30.37 3.01
N GLY A 68 -3.57 30.85 2.38
CA GLY A 68 -4.94 30.56 2.80
C GLY A 68 -5.25 29.06 2.87
N GLN A 69 -4.80 28.29 1.87
CA GLN A 69 -4.97 26.83 1.84
C GLN A 69 -4.19 26.12 2.95
N ILE A 70 -2.95 26.53 3.21
CA ILE A 70 -2.10 25.94 4.26
C ILE A 70 -2.67 26.22 5.66
N HIS A 71 -3.19 27.42 5.90
CA HIS A 71 -3.86 27.75 7.17
C HIS A 71 -5.13 26.91 7.37
N GLN A 72 -5.91 26.68 6.31
CA GLN A 72 -7.09 25.81 6.37
C GLN A 72 -6.70 24.36 6.73
N ILE A 73 -5.65 23.83 6.10
CA ILE A 73 -5.13 22.47 6.39
C ILE A 73 -4.68 22.37 7.86
N HIS A 74 -3.87 23.31 8.36
CA HIS A 74 -3.43 23.29 9.76
C HIS A 74 -4.58 23.47 10.76
N GLN A 75 -5.64 24.20 10.40
CA GLN A 75 -6.83 24.31 11.25
C GLN A 75 -7.61 23.00 11.33
N VAL A 76 -7.61 22.19 10.26
CA VAL A 76 -8.21 20.85 10.27
C VAL A 76 -7.42 19.91 11.20
N GLU A 77 -6.08 20.02 11.23
CA GLU A 77 -5.22 19.18 12.09
C GLU A 77 -5.22 19.59 13.57
N LYS A 78 -5.42 20.88 13.88
CA LYS A 78 -5.45 21.40 15.27
C LYS A 78 -6.80 21.28 15.96
N LYS A 79 -7.89 20.98 15.24
CA LYS A 79 -9.13 20.56 15.91
C LYS A 79 -8.78 19.31 16.72
N PRO A 80 -9.14 19.24 18.02
CA PRO A 80 -8.84 18.05 18.81
C PRO A 80 -9.39 16.86 18.03
N LYS A 81 -8.56 15.81 17.88
CA LYS A 81 -9.03 14.50 17.45
C LYS A 81 -10.12 14.10 18.44
N VAL A 82 -11.36 14.49 18.14
CA VAL A 82 -12.53 13.77 18.60
C VAL A 82 -12.28 12.35 18.15
N SER A 83 -12.21 11.47 19.15
CA SER A 83 -12.18 10.02 19.04
C SER A 83 -12.64 9.55 17.66
N ILE A 84 -11.69 9.03 16.88
CA ILE A 84 -12.00 8.42 15.58
C ILE A 84 -12.71 7.10 15.89
N GLN A 85 -14.03 7.12 15.74
CA GLN A 85 -14.66 6.13 14.89
C GLN A 85 -14.61 6.65 13.45
N PRO A 86 -14.33 5.80 12.44
CA PRO A 86 -13.94 6.25 11.11
C PRO A 86 -15.16 6.68 10.29
N SER A 87 -15.13 7.88 9.72
CA SER A 87 -16.08 8.32 8.69
C SER A 87 -15.34 8.99 7.54
N LEU A 88 -15.75 8.62 6.32
CA LEU A 88 -15.30 9.11 5.03
C LEU A 88 -15.69 10.59 4.85
N THR A 89 -14.84 11.36 4.16
CA THR A 89 -15.04 12.77 3.86
C THR A 89 -16.28 13.03 3.00
N THR A 90 -17.21 13.80 3.55
CA THR A 90 -18.42 14.35 2.92
C THR A 90 -18.13 15.63 2.15
N THR A 91 -18.47 15.65 0.87
CA THR A 91 -18.85 16.87 0.13
C THR A 91 -20.29 17.24 0.47
N SER A 92 -20.46 18.47 0.97
CA SER A 92 -21.65 19.34 1.02
C SER A 92 -23.07 18.73 0.94
N LEU A 93 -23.79 18.81 2.07
CA LEU A 93 -25.19 19.22 2.25
C LEU A 93 -26.22 18.77 1.20
N VAL A 94 -26.68 17.53 1.35
CA VAL A 94 -28.11 17.22 1.46
C VAL A 94 -28.21 16.13 2.53
N GLU A 95 -28.80 16.42 3.70
CA GLU A 95 -29.26 15.39 4.64
C GLU A 95 -30.47 14.68 4.00
N GLN A 96 -30.22 13.91 2.95
CA GLN A 96 -31.02 12.74 2.67
C GLN A 96 -30.51 11.68 3.63
N ASN A 97 -31.43 11.01 4.34
CA ASN A 97 -31.14 9.74 4.99
C ASN A 97 -30.74 8.72 3.90
N VAL A 98 -29.52 8.85 3.38
CA VAL A 98 -28.93 7.88 2.48
C VAL A 98 -28.58 6.72 3.39
N GLU A 99 -29.43 5.69 3.40
CA GLU A 99 -29.05 4.43 4.01
C GLU A 99 -27.66 4.05 3.50
N PRO A 100 -26.73 3.70 4.40
CA PRO A 100 -25.39 3.34 3.99
C PRO A 100 -25.50 2.17 3.00
N VAL A 101 -24.87 2.32 1.85
CA VAL A 101 -24.82 1.27 0.83
C VAL A 101 -24.30 0.00 1.50
N PRO A 102 -25.01 -1.14 1.43
CA PRO A 102 -24.56 -2.37 2.07
C PRO A 102 -23.19 -2.80 1.53
N ASP A 103 -22.29 -3.17 2.45
CA ASP A 103 -20.93 -3.62 2.13
C ASP A 103 -20.92 -4.80 1.13
N MET A 104 -21.93 -5.68 1.24
CA MET A 104 -22.10 -6.88 0.42
C MET A 104 -23.09 -6.66 -0.71
N PHE A 105 -22.87 -7.34 -1.82
CA PHE A 105 -23.86 -7.43 -2.88
C PHE A 105 -25.07 -8.27 -2.45
N PRO A 106 -26.30 -7.91 -2.89
CA PRO A 106 -27.46 -8.76 -2.72
C PRO A 106 -27.24 -10.08 -3.47
N MET A 107 -27.76 -11.16 -2.90
CA MET A 107 -27.62 -12.49 -3.47
C MET A 107 -28.63 -12.72 -4.58
N ASP A 108 -28.31 -13.63 -5.50
CA ASP A 108 -29.27 -14.11 -6.48
C ASP A 108 -30.46 -14.79 -5.80
N GLN A 109 -31.66 -14.61 -6.37
CA GLN A 109 -32.92 -15.11 -5.83
C GLN A 109 -32.89 -16.63 -5.63
N SER A 110 -32.26 -17.35 -6.57
CA SER A 110 -32.13 -18.81 -6.49
C SER A 110 -31.38 -19.26 -5.23
N THR A 111 -30.31 -18.55 -4.89
CA THR A 111 -29.51 -18.81 -3.69
C THR A 111 -30.23 -18.39 -2.42
N GLN A 112 -31.01 -17.30 -2.47
CA GLN A 112 -31.80 -16.84 -1.34
C GLN A 112 -32.92 -17.83 -0.98
N LEU A 113 -33.54 -18.49 -1.97
CA LEU A 113 -34.56 -19.52 -1.73
C LEU A 113 -34.02 -20.72 -0.94
N ILE A 114 -32.72 -21.00 -1.01
CA ILE A 114 -32.07 -22.09 -0.25
C ILE A 114 -32.25 -21.88 1.27
N LEU A 115 -32.33 -20.63 1.74
CA LEU A 115 -32.55 -20.32 3.16
C LEU A 115 -33.82 -20.97 3.71
N TYR A 116 -34.84 -21.09 2.87
CA TYR A 116 -36.17 -21.59 3.23
C TYR A 116 -36.40 -23.05 2.81
N ASN A 117 -35.40 -23.68 2.17
CA ASN A 117 -35.53 -25.05 1.69
C ASN A 117 -34.83 -26.05 2.62
N GLY A 118 -35.62 -26.72 3.46
CA GLY A 118 -35.18 -27.78 4.36
C GLY A 118 -34.63 -27.29 5.71
N ILE A 119 -34.18 -28.24 6.53
CA ILE A 119 -33.74 -27.98 7.92
C ILE A 119 -32.21 -27.96 7.99
N SER A 120 -31.64 -26.97 8.69
CA SER A 120 -30.18 -26.82 8.83
C SER A 120 -29.48 -28.04 9.45
N LYS A 121 -30.15 -28.75 10.37
CA LYS A 121 -29.61 -29.95 11.04
C LYS A 121 -29.39 -31.10 10.06
N GLU A 122 -30.23 -31.21 9.03
CA GLU A 122 -30.14 -32.24 7.98
C GLU A 122 -29.24 -31.79 6.82
N GLY A 123 -28.55 -30.65 6.97
CA GLY A 123 -27.68 -30.09 5.96
C GLY A 123 -28.38 -29.20 4.93
N GLY A 124 -29.68 -28.94 5.08
CA GLY A 124 -30.47 -28.03 4.25
C GLY A 124 -30.46 -26.58 4.73
N GLY A 125 -31.41 -25.79 4.24
CA GLY A 125 -31.74 -24.46 4.73
C GLY A 125 -30.53 -23.52 4.80
N ARG A 126 -30.37 -22.88 5.97
CA ARG A 126 -29.29 -21.91 6.24
C ARG A 126 -27.90 -22.51 6.12
N LEU A 127 -27.71 -23.77 6.50
CA LEU A 127 -26.40 -24.41 6.43
C LEU A 127 -25.97 -24.59 4.98
N LYS A 128 -26.89 -25.05 4.11
CA LYS A 128 -26.65 -25.16 2.68
C LYS A 128 -26.39 -23.79 2.05
N TYR A 129 -27.17 -22.78 2.41
CA TYR A 129 -26.98 -21.40 1.96
C TYR A 129 -25.59 -20.85 2.29
N LEU A 130 -25.13 -21.01 3.54
CA LEU A 130 -23.81 -20.53 3.95
C LEU A 130 -22.68 -21.26 3.22
N LYS A 131 -22.81 -22.57 2.99
CA LYS A 131 -21.85 -23.33 2.18
C LYS A 131 -21.79 -22.81 0.75
N THR A 132 -22.95 -22.61 0.10
CA THR A 132 -23.00 -22.07 -1.27
C THR A 132 -22.43 -20.65 -1.33
N ARG A 133 -22.77 -19.79 -0.37
CA ARG A 133 -22.27 -18.41 -0.34
C ARG A 133 -20.78 -18.33 0.00
N LYS A 134 -20.23 -19.30 0.74
CA LYS A 134 -18.79 -19.41 1.00
C LYS A 134 -17.98 -19.78 -0.23
N MET A 135 -18.55 -20.52 -1.19
CA MET A 135 -17.85 -20.92 -2.42
C MET A 135 -17.64 -19.76 -3.40
N LEU A 136 -18.40 -18.67 -3.27
CA LEU A 136 -18.17 -17.45 -4.05
C LEU A 136 -16.92 -16.72 -3.57
N ASP A 137 -16.17 -16.20 -4.54
CA ASP A 137 -15.01 -15.36 -4.31
C ASP A 137 -15.41 -14.10 -3.52
N LEU A 138 -14.44 -13.53 -2.79
CA LEU A 138 -14.70 -12.36 -1.94
C LEU A 138 -15.01 -11.11 -2.77
N GLU A 139 -14.40 -11.00 -3.95
CA GLU A 139 -14.56 -9.91 -4.91
C GLU A 139 -15.99 -9.85 -5.48
N ASP A 140 -16.61 -11.01 -5.74
CA ASP A 140 -18.00 -11.08 -6.18
C ASP A 140 -19.02 -10.82 -5.06
N LYS A 141 -18.55 -10.93 -3.80
CA LYS A 141 -19.40 -10.90 -2.61
C LYS A 141 -19.44 -9.52 -1.97
N TYR A 142 -18.33 -8.80 -1.99
CA TYR A 142 -18.16 -7.50 -1.35
C TYR A 142 -17.78 -6.46 -2.39
N ARG A 143 -18.31 -5.24 -2.22
CA ARG A 143 -17.99 -4.11 -3.12
C ARG A 143 -16.53 -3.66 -2.98
N TYR A 144 -15.97 -3.82 -1.79
CA TYR A 144 -14.62 -3.42 -1.42
C TYR A 144 -14.08 -4.33 -0.31
N PRO A 145 -12.76 -4.42 -0.12
CA PRO A 145 -12.18 -5.15 1.01
C PRO A 145 -12.58 -4.47 2.32
N VAL A 146 -13.41 -5.15 3.12
CA VAL A 146 -13.91 -4.61 4.39
C VAL A 146 -12.88 -4.79 5.52
N LEU A 147 -12.08 -5.85 5.44
CA LEU A 147 -11.04 -6.16 6.42
C LEU A 147 -9.65 -5.99 5.81
N SER A 148 -8.67 -5.63 6.62
CA SER A 148 -7.26 -5.55 6.23
C SER A 148 -6.68 -6.87 5.73
N SER A 149 -7.25 -8.01 6.15
CA SER A 149 -6.86 -9.32 5.63
C SER A 149 -7.36 -9.58 4.20
N MET A 150 -8.38 -8.85 3.74
CA MET A 150 -8.92 -8.94 2.38
C MET A 150 -8.13 -8.11 1.39
N ASP A 151 -7.44 -7.06 1.85
CA ASP A 151 -6.54 -6.25 1.01
C ASP A 151 -5.47 -7.13 0.36
N TYR A 152 -4.95 -8.10 1.11
CA TYR A 152 -4.01 -9.08 0.59
C TYR A 152 -4.75 -10.15 -0.21
N GLY A 153 -4.61 -10.13 -1.54
CA GLY A 153 -5.27 -11.08 -2.42
C GLY A 153 -6.36 -10.48 -3.29
N TRP A 154 -6.84 -9.26 -2.97
CA TRP A 154 -7.86 -8.59 -3.75
C TRP A 154 -7.40 -8.32 -5.19
N GLY A 155 -8.17 -8.75 -6.17
CA GLY A 155 -7.87 -8.66 -7.61
C GLY A 155 -6.79 -9.63 -8.09
N GLN A 156 -6.26 -10.51 -7.22
CA GLN A 156 -5.21 -11.45 -7.64
C GLN A 156 -5.77 -12.64 -8.42
N THR A 157 -7.06 -12.94 -8.29
CA THR A 157 -7.68 -14.08 -8.99
C THR A 157 -7.62 -13.91 -10.51
N GLU A 158 -7.84 -12.70 -11.02
CA GLU A 158 -7.74 -12.37 -12.44
C GLU A 158 -6.30 -12.48 -12.95
N LEU A 159 -5.34 -11.97 -12.17
CA LEU A 159 -3.92 -12.05 -12.50
C LEU A 159 -3.44 -13.52 -12.57
N ILE A 160 -3.93 -14.37 -11.66
CA ILE A 160 -3.62 -15.81 -11.67
C ILE A 160 -4.28 -16.49 -12.88
N LYS A 161 -5.55 -16.16 -13.19
CA LYS A 161 -6.26 -16.69 -14.38
C LYS A 161 -5.52 -16.32 -15.67
N GLN A 162 -5.14 -15.05 -15.83
CA GLN A 162 -4.36 -14.56 -16.98
C GLN A 162 -3.02 -15.26 -17.08
N LYS A 163 -2.23 -15.30 -16.01
CA LYS A 163 -0.93 -16.00 -16.01
C LYS A 163 -1.06 -17.49 -16.29
N SER A 164 -2.09 -18.14 -15.76
CA SER A 164 -2.33 -19.57 -16.01
C SER A 164 -2.78 -19.87 -17.44
N GLY A 165 -3.38 -18.88 -18.13
CA GLY A 165 -3.85 -18.97 -19.51
C GLY A 165 -2.79 -18.57 -20.54
N GLU A 166 -1.98 -17.55 -20.24
CA GLU A 166 -0.97 -16.99 -21.15
C GLU A 166 0.35 -17.79 -21.12
N GLU A 167 0.76 -18.26 -19.94
CA GLU A 167 1.89 -19.17 -19.78
C GLU A 167 1.35 -20.47 -19.22
N GLY A 168 1.16 -21.47 -20.10
CA GLY A 168 0.61 -22.77 -19.76
C GLY A 168 1.34 -23.46 -18.60
N GLN A 169 0.97 -23.11 -17.37
CA GLN A 169 1.29 -23.85 -16.17
C GLN A 169 0.51 -25.16 -16.28
N LYS A 170 1.12 -26.12 -16.96
CA LYS A 170 0.58 -27.48 -17.08
C LYS A 170 0.35 -27.96 -15.66
N ARG A 171 -0.92 -28.16 -15.28
CA ARG A 171 -1.30 -28.65 -13.93
C ARG A 171 -0.58 -29.94 -13.52
N ARG A 172 0.06 -30.63 -14.48
CA ARG A 172 0.89 -31.83 -14.30
C ARG A 172 2.23 -31.67 -15.03
N GLY A 173 3.01 -30.65 -14.67
CA GLY A 173 4.41 -30.54 -15.10
C GLY A 173 5.28 -31.60 -14.42
N ARG A 174 6.30 -32.13 -15.11
CA ARG A 174 7.32 -32.96 -14.46
C ARG A 174 8.13 -32.08 -13.51
N VAL A 175 8.22 -32.46 -12.24
CA VAL A 175 8.96 -31.73 -11.20
C VAL A 175 10.31 -32.41 -10.98
N LYS A 176 11.35 -31.62 -10.75
CA LYS A 176 12.73 -32.09 -10.51
C LYS A 176 12.96 -32.46 -9.04
N ILE A 177 12.14 -33.36 -8.51
CA ILE A 177 12.14 -33.73 -7.08
C ILE A 177 13.51 -34.26 -6.64
N VAL A 178 14.17 -35.09 -7.45
CA VAL A 178 15.47 -35.66 -7.10
C VAL A 178 16.56 -34.58 -7.01
N GLU A 179 16.60 -33.67 -7.98
CA GLU A 179 17.58 -32.58 -8.03
C GLU A 179 17.43 -31.66 -6.80
N GLU A 180 16.20 -31.26 -6.48
CA GLU A 180 15.91 -30.35 -5.35
C GLU A 180 16.10 -31.00 -3.97
N SER A 181 15.83 -32.31 -3.86
CA SER A 181 15.85 -33.00 -2.57
C SER A 181 17.24 -33.52 -2.21
N PHE A 182 17.95 -34.12 -3.18
CA PHE A 182 19.21 -34.82 -2.92
C PHE A 182 20.43 -33.91 -3.03
N TYR A 183 20.36 -32.85 -3.85
CA TYR A 183 21.52 -32.00 -4.12
C TYR A 183 21.33 -30.62 -3.51
N ARG A 184 22.28 -30.21 -2.66
CA ARG A 184 22.33 -28.85 -2.12
C ARG A 184 23.38 -28.04 -2.85
N ARG A 185 23.06 -26.78 -3.16
CA ARG A 185 23.95 -25.86 -3.89
C ARG A 185 25.31 -25.62 -3.21
N ASN A 186 25.40 -25.82 -1.90
CA ASN A 186 26.65 -25.79 -1.13
C ASN A 186 26.74 -27.04 -0.23
N GLY A 187 26.68 -28.21 -0.85
CA GLY A 187 27.02 -29.47 -0.18
C GLY A 187 28.53 -29.69 -0.13
N ILE A 188 28.97 -30.57 0.78
CA ILE A 188 30.36 -31.06 0.77
C ILE A 188 30.53 -31.89 -0.52
N PRO A 189 31.52 -31.58 -1.37
CA PRO A 189 31.75 -32.35 -2.59
C PRO A 189 32.07 -33.81 -2.24
N PHE A 190 31.57 -34.76 -3.04
CA PHE A 190 31.82 -36.21 -2.83
C PHE A 190 33.31 -36.58 -2.75
N SER A 191 34.20 -35.72 -3.25
CA SER A 191 35.66 -35.83 -3.10
C SER A 191 36.15 -35.78 -1.65
N HIS A 192 35.33 -35.36 -0.69
CA HIS A 192 35.68 -35.38 0.74
C HIS A 192 35.28 -36.70 1.43
N CYS A 193 34.54 -37.57 0.74
CA CYS A 193 34.07 -38.85 1.28
C CYS A 193 34.87 -40.05 0.70
N SER A 194 35.80 -39.80 -0.22
CA SER A 194 36.71 -40.83 -0.76
C SER A 194 37.72 -41.35 0.26
N ASP A 195 37.93 -40.62 1.37
CA ASP A 195 38.82 -41.04 2.46
C ASP A 195 38.10 -41.93 3.50
N MET A 196 36.81 -42.24 3.30
CA MET A 196 36.00 -43.08 4.20
C MET A 196 35.63 -44.46 3.62
N LEU A 197 36.24 -44.88 2.50
CA LEU A 197 36.11 -46.22 1.93
C LEU A 197 37.45 -46.96 1.89
#